data_AF-A0A937Q479-F1
#
_entry.id   AF-A0A937Q479-F1
#
_cell.length_a   1.000
_cell.length_b   1.000
_cell.length_c   1.000
_cell.angle_alpha   90.00
_cell.angle_beta   90.00
_cell.angle_gamma   90.00
#
_symmetry.space_group_name_H-M   'P 1'
#
loop_
_entity.id
_entity.type
_entity.pdbx_description
1 polymer ?
#
loop_
_entity_poly.entity_id
_entity_poly.type
_entity_poly.pdbx_seq_one_letter_code
_entity_poly.pdbx_strand_id
1 'polypeptide(L)'
;MNNSTKAIQHTLIAIVLILSVLSPQIRAEQPGKSPVKVYILVGQSNMEGKGTIKHLEQVVSENPKAYGNLKSNGKWAKRDDVRIDYLGNRGKRKKGKLTVGYGSPEDRIGPELGFGNLVGDTIKHPVLIIKYAVGGRAIAMEFRPPSSGPIDPKTIPEKMQQEIESGKRNPGDEYRKMMAHIKNVLGNIKESLPGYDAGSVELAGFVWFQGWNDQYNGFENHYQSNMANFIRDVRKELKSPSLPFVIGGMGQGGDKPMYKSAIIRKAQAATAEMEEFKKNNVRYVPTAPYWIEGKQGDGGYHYNGNAEIFLLIGRAFGKAVLEMHGISTEDIAPKKSPAPKEVKAVRFDPVVKTIEGWTVHVDPQMLEGEHSEAGAEALKMLANHLQRIAILLPEEQLSKMRKLEIWIEHHHPTLGAMQFHPSVGWLKSHGHDPRLAKKVHITRAKSLLSRHQMIKHPAVVLHELAHAYHDRYYGFDDKRILDAYNKAKEAGIYEKTLLYTGKRVRHYALTDQMEYFAEGTEAYFYRNDFYPFCRAELKEHDPVLHDLLEEIWGPLN
;
A
#
# COMPACT_ATOMS: atom_id res chain seq x y z
N MET A 1 -47.09 -41.07 74.28
CA MET A 1 -47.79 -39.76 74.21
C MET A 1 -46.80 -38.74 74.73
N ASN A 2 -46.36 -37.67 74.09
CA ASN A 2 -46.42 -37.01 72.77
C ASN A 2 -45.40 -35.85 72.97
N ASN A 3 -44.68 -35.23 72.04
CA ASN A 3 -44.32 -35.32 70.63
C ASN A 3 -43.25 -34.22 70.51
N SER A 4 -42.06 -34.46 69.96
CA SER A 4 -41.66 -34.10 68.57
C SER A 4 -41.80 -32.59 68.29
N THR A 5 -40.85 -31.81 67.75
CA THR A 5 -39.66 -32.12 66.92
C THR A 5 -38.91 -30.80 66.57
N LYS A 6 -37.59 -30.91 66.37
CA LYS A 6 -36.72 -30.18 65.40
C LYS A 6 -36.45 -28.67 65.59
N ALA A 7 -35.29 -28.11 65.25
CA ALA A 7 -33.94 -28.61 64.95
C ALA A 7 -33.02 -27.39 64.68
N ILE A 8 -31.71 -27.66 64.70
CA ILE A 8 -30.60 -26.96 64.02
C ILE A 8 -29.85 -25.86 64.82
N GLN A 9 -28.80 -26.33 65.51
CA GLN A 9 -27.56 -25.60 65.76
C GLN A 9 -26.87 -25.25 64.43
N HIS A 10 -26.26 -24.06 64.31
CA HIS A 10 -25.03 -23.91 63.53
C HIS A 10 -24.08 -22.92 64.20
N THR A 11 -22.93 -23.48 64.57
CA THR A 11 -21.69 -22.89 65.04
C THR A 11 -21.21 -21.75 64.14
N LEU A 12 -20.88 -20.61 64.75
CA LEU A 12 -20.18 -19.49 64.12
C LEU A 12 -18.71 -19.90 63.89
N ILE A 13 -18.37 -20.40 62.70
CA ILE A 13 -16.97 -20.54 62.27
C ILE A 13 -16.54 -19.19 61.69
N ALA A 14 -15.65 -18.50 62.40
CA ALA A 14 -14.97 -17.32 61.89
C ALA A 14 -14.05 -17.73 60.73
N ILE A 15 -14.49 -17.50 59.49
CA ILE A 15 -13.64 -17.54 58.31
C ILE A 15 -12.91 -16.19 58.25
N VAL A 16 -11.65 -16.18 58.69
CA VAL A 16 -10.70 -15.12 58.36
C VAL A 16 -10.39 -15.22 56.87
N LEU A 17 -11.14 -14.48 56.06
CA LEU A 17 -10.85 -14.24 54.66
C LEU A 17 -9.61 -13.34 54.59
N ILE A 18 -8.43 -13.96 54.46
CA ILE A 18 -7.21 -13.27 54.02
C ILE A 18 -7.46 -12.86 52.56
N LEU A 19 -7.92 -11.62 52.36
CA LEU A 19 -7.89 -10.93 51.08
C LEU A 19 -6.41 -10.72 50.70
N SER A 20 -5.83 -11.71 50.03
CA SER A 20 -4.59 -11.52 49.27
C SER A 20 -4.92 -10.66 48.06
N VAL A 21 -4.77 -9.35 48.23
CA VAL A 21 -4.68 -8.39 47.14
C VAL A 21 -3.46 -8.79 46.31
N LEU A 22 -3.70 -9.52 45.22
CA LEU A 22 -2.70 -9.80 44.19
C LEU A 22 -2.33 -8.48 43.53
N SER A 23 -1.40 -7.77 44.16
CA SER A 23 -0.55 -6.80 43.47
C SER A 23 0.12 -7.53 42.31
N PRO A 24 0.28 -6.92 41.12
CA PRO A 24 1.04 -7.53 40.05
C PRO A 24 2.46 -7.75 40.55
N GLN A 25 2.80 -8.98 40.89
CA GLN A 25 4.15 -9.36 41.26
C GLN A 25 5.01 -9.13 40.02
N ILE A 26 5.83 -8.08 40.06
CA ILE A 26 6.97 -7.93 39.15
C ILE A 26 7.79 -9.20 39.35
N ARG A 27 7.71 -10.13 38.41
CA ARG A 27 8.49 -11.36 38.44
C ARG A 27 9.95 -10.94 38.23
N ALA A 28 10.72 -10.91 39.31
CA ALA A 28 12.13 -10.59 39.27
C ALA A 28 12.84 -11.46 38.21
N GLU A 29 13.71 -10.84 37.42
CA GLU A 29 14.56 -11.53 36.46
C GLU A 29 15.32 -12.66 37.18
N GLN A 30 15.25 -13.87 36.64
CA GLN A 30 16.09 -14.97 37.11
C GLN A 30 17.54 -14.64 36.74
N PRO A 31 18.49 -14.63 37.69
CA PRO A 31 19.89 -14.31 37.40
C PRO A 31 20.40 -15.21 36.27
N GLY A 32 20.78 -14.62 35.13
CA GLY A 32 21.35 -15.31 33.98
C GLY A 32 20.39 -15.70 32.84
N LYS A 33 19.08 -15.44 32.93
CA LYS A 33 18.12 -15.71 31.82
C LYS A 33 17.31 -14.47 31.44
N SER A 34 17.46 -13.98 30.21
CA SER A 34 16.69 -12.83 29.73
C SER A 34 15.24 -13.19 29.37
N PRO A 35 14.29 -12.24 29.51
CA PRO A 35 12.91 -12.43 29.05
C PRO A 35 12.85 -12.56 27.52
N VAL A 36 11.89 -13.32 27.00
CA VAL A 36 11.53 -13.28 25.57
C VAL A 36 10.44 -12.26 25.36
N LYS A 37 10.62 -11.36 24.39
CA LYS A 37 9.56 -10.44 23.95
C LYS A 37 8.75 -11.09 22.83
N VAL A 38 7.45 -11.25 23.07
CA VAL A 38 6.50 -11.86 22.13
C VAL A 38 5.63 -10.78 21.48
N TYR A 39 5.61 -10.76 20.15
CA TYR A 39 4.74 -9.88 19.36
C TYR A 39 3.77 -10.71 18.55
N ILE A 40 2.50 -10.34 18.58
CA ILE A 40 1.42 -11.05 17.90
C ILE A 40 1.00 -10.22 16.68
N LEU A 41 1.12 -10.78 15.48
CA LEU A 41 0.80 -10.12 14.21
C LEU A 41 -0.39 -10.83 13.56
N VAL A 42 -1.54 -10.16 13.50
CA VAL A 42 -2.80 -10.76 13.05
C VAL A 42 -3.46 -9.94 11.96
N GLY A 43 -4.08 -10.60 10.99
CA GLY A 43 -4.98 -9.93 10.06
C GLY A 43 -5.40 -10.79 8.87
N GLN A 44 -5.61 -10.12 7.74
CA GLN A 44 -5.97 -10.79 6.48
C GLN A 44 -4.79 -10.83 5.49
N SER A 45 -5.07 -10.85 4.19
CA SER A 45 -4.09 -10.99 3.11
C SER A 45 -2.92 -9.99 3.15
N ASN A 46 -3.13 -8.76 3.62
CA ASN A 46 -2.05 -7.80 3.79
C ASN A 46 -1.17 -8.05 5.02
N MET A 47 -1.70 -8.70 6.06
CA MET A 47 -0.85 -9.27 7.11
C MET A 47 -0.20 -10.57 6.64
N GLU A 48 -0.88 -11.40 5.84
CA GLU A 48 -0.26 -12.60 5.24
C GLU A 48 1.01 -12.20 4.50
N GLY A 49 0.94 -11.12 3.72
CA GLY A 49 2.08 -10.58 2.99
C GLY A 49 2.05 -10.98 1.52
N LYS A 50 1.99 -9.97 0.66
CA LYS A 50 1.91 -10.10 -0.80
C LYS A 50 3.08 -9.44 -1.54
N GLY A 51 4.06 -8.94 -0.80
CA GLY A 51 5.28 -8.34 -1.35
C GLY A 51 6.14 -9.40 -2.02
N THR A 52 6.41 -9.31 -3.32
CA THR A 52 7.19 -10.36 -4.00
C THR A 52 8.66 -10.35 -3.61
N ILE A 53 9.26 -11.52 -3.34
CA ILE A 53 10.72 -11.61 -3.08
C ILE A 53 11.50 -11.12 -4.30
N LYS A 54 10.99 -11.35 -5.51
CA LYS A 54 11.58 -10.82 -6.76
C LYS A 54 11.65 -9.29 -6.72
N HIS A 55 10.57 -8.61 -6.34
CA HIS A 55 10.61 -7.16 -6.18
C HIS A 55 11.53 -6.74 -5.02
N LEU A 56 11.55 -7.52 -3.94
CA LEU A 56 12.45 -7.25 -2.83
C LEU A 56 13.93 -7.27 -3.24
N GLU A 57 14.34 -8.17 -4.16
CA GLU A 57 15.70 -8.14 -4.75
C GLU A 57 15.99 -6.79 -5.41
N GLN A 58 15.03 -6.28 -6.19
CA GLN A 58 15.14 -4.96 -6.84
C GLN A 58 15.27 -3.85 -5.79
N VAL A 59 14.38 -3.81 -4.80
CA VAL A 59 14.39 -2.82 -3.70
C VAL A 59 15.74 -2.81 -2.96
N VAL A 60 16.30 -3.99 -2.68
CA VAL A 60 17.63 -4.10 -2.03
C VAL A 60 18.74 -3.61 -2.95
N SER A 61 18.69 -3.92 -4.25
CA SER A 61 19.71 -3.49 -5.22
C SER A 61 19.71 -1.98 -5.46
N GLU A 62 18.52 -1.36 -5.47
CA GLU A 62 18.35 0.08 -5.70
C GLU A 62 18.66 0.88 -4.44
N ASN A 63 18.35 0.34 -3.26
CA ASN A 63 18.55 0.98 -1.97
C ASN A 63 19.39 0.11 -0.99
N PRO A 64 20.64 -0.25 -1.34
CA PRO A 64 21.46 -1.18 -0.54
C PRO A 64 21.84 -0.58 0.81
N LYS A 65 22.01 0.74 0.88
CA LYS A 65 22.15 1.42 2.18
C LYS A 65 20.96 1.09 3.04
N ALA A 66 19.73 1.11 2.53
CA ALA A 66 18.53 0.97 3.33
C ALA A 66 18.17 -0.45 3.73
N TYR A 67 18.30 -1.38 2.78
CA TYR A 67 17.80 -2.75 2.93
C TYR A 67 18.90 -3.80 2.77
N GLY A 68 20.17 -3.39 2.63
CA GLY A 68 21.30 -4.31 2.43
C GLY A 68 21.49 -5.30 3.58
N ASN A 69 21.09 -4.94 4.81
CA ASN A 69 21.12 -5.85 5.96
C ASN A 69 20.15 -7.05 5.83
N LEU A 70 19.19 -6.99 4.90
CA LEU A 70 18.35 -8.14 4.56
C LEU A 70 19.12 -9.21 3.78
N LYS A 71 20.34 -8.92 3.31
CA LYS A 71 21.25 -9.86 2.66
C LYS A 71 22.50 -10.08 3.50
N SER A 72 23.03 -11.30 3.45
CA SER A 72 24.35 -11.65 3.96
C SER A 72 25.01 -12.61 2.97
N ASN A 73 26.21 -12.28 2.50
CA ASN A 73 26.96 -13.07 1.51
C ASN A 73 26.12 -13.46 0.28
N GLY A 74 25.37 -12.50 -0.28
CA GLY A 74 24.51 -12.68 -1.46
C GLY A 74 23.21 -13.47 -1.21
N LYS A 75 22.98 -14.00 0.00
CA LYS A 75 21.77 -14.75 0.36
C LYS A 75 20.88 -13.94 1.29
N TRP A 76 19.58 -14.27 1.36
CA TRP A 76 18.67 -13.67 2.33
C TRP A 76 19.12 -13.98 3.76
N ALA A 77 19.30 -12.92 4.55
CA ALA A 77 19.73 -13.02 5.93
C ALA A 77 18.67 -13.76 6.76
N LYS A 78 19.15 -14.55 7.72
CA LYS A 78 18.32 -15.22 8.74
C LYS A 78 18.74 -14.65 10.08
N ARG A 79 17.80 -14.04 10.80
CA ARG A 79 18.08 -13.46 12.12
C ARG A 79 18.25 -14.53 13.20
N ASP A 80 19.24 -14.38 14.05
CA ASP A 80 19.47 -15.29 15.18
C ASP A 80 18.66 -14.89 16.42
N ASP A 81 18.46 -13.58 16.57
CA ASP A 81 17.78 -12.88 17.66
C ASP A 81 16.25 -12.79 17.48
N VAL A 82 15.73 -13.03 16.27
CA VAL A 82 14.30 -12.97 15.95
C VAL A 82 13.79 -14.27 15.35
N ARG A 83 12.81 -14.90 15.99
CA ARG A 83 12.06 -16.05 15.47
C ARG A 83 10.63 -15.66 15.09
N ILE A 84 10.03 -16.46 14.22
CA ILE A 84 8.63 -16.36 13.84
C ILE A 84 7.97 -17.74 13.87
N ASP A 85 6.71 -17.78 14.30
CA ASP A 85 5.78 -18.90 14.22
C ASP A 85 4.51 -18.41 13.53
N TYR A 86 4.24 -18.91 12.32
CA TYR A 86 3.21 -18.42 11.42
C TYR A 86 2.22 -19.54 11.08
N LEU A 87 0.94 -19.27 11.32
CA LEU A 87 -0.18 -20.04 10.78
C LEU A 87 -1.05 -19.15 9.90
N GLY A 88 -1.32 -19.57 8.66
CA GLY A 88 -2.14 -18.79 7.73
C GLY A 88 -3.04 -19.64 6.83
N ASN A 89 -3.61 -19.04 5.77
CA ASN A 89 -4.69 -19.61 4.94
C ASN A 89 -4.49 -21.06 4.44
N ARG A 90 -3.25 -21.49 4.26
CA ARG A 90 -2.94 -22.86 3.77
C ARG A 90 -2.94 -23.92 4.88
N GLY A 91 -3.25 -23.55 6.14
CA GLY A 91 -3.28 -24.44 7.30
C GLY A 91 -1.92 -25.00 7.74
N LYS A 92 -0.85 -24.77 6.96
CA LYS A 92 0.51 -25.23 7.26
C LYS A 92 1.20 -24.24 8.18
N ARG A 93 1.40 -24.65 9.44
CA ARG A 93 2.24 -23.93 10.42
C ARG A 93 3.70 -23.90 9.92
N LYS A 94 4.32 -22.72 9.95
CA LYS A 94 5.72 -22.49 9.58
C LYS A 94 6.42 -21.78 10.73
N LYS A 95 7.60 -22.25 11.12
CA LYS A 95 8.38 -21.62 12.18
C LYS A 95 9.86 -21.61 11.86
N GLY A 96 10.60 -20.64 12.39
CA GLY A 96 12.04 -20.53 12.17
C GLY A 96 12.61 -19.16 12.48
N LYS A 97 13.85 -18.95 12.04
CA LYS A 97 14.52 -17.64 12.07
C LYS A 97 13.80 -16.67 11.13
N LEU A 98 13.67 -15.42 11.52
CA LEU A 98 13.09 -14.41 10.65
C LEU A 98 13.94 -14.27 9.39
N THR A 99 13.28 -14.41 8.24
CA THR A 99 13.84 -14.23 6.89
C THR A 99 12.67 -14.04 5.91
N VAL A 100 12.94 -14.00 4.62
CA VAL A 100 11.89 -13.96 3.59
C VAL A 100 11.06 -15.26 3.55
N GLY A 101 9.88 -15.24 2.94
CA GLY A 101 9.07 -16.44 2.68
C GLY A 101 8.04 -16.81 3.75
N TYR A 102 7.86 -15.93 4.74
CA TYR A 102 6.70 -15.94 5.65
C TYR A 102 5.50 -15.17 5.10
N GLY A 103 5.52 -14.84 3.80
CA GLY A 103 4.39 -14.35 3.02
C GLY A 103 3.46 -15.45 2.49
N SER A 104 2.47 -15.08 1.68
CA SER A 104 1.59 -16.02 0.97
C SER A 104 1.44 -15.65 -0.52
N PRO A 105 1.98 -16.43 -1.49
CA PRO A 105 2.72 -17.69 -1.31
C PRO A 105 4.11 -17.54 -0.64
N GLU A 106 4.87 -18.63 -0.51
CA GLU A 106 6.18 -18.65 0.17
C GLU A 106 7.26 -17.84 -0.55
N ASP A 107 6.99 -17.36 -1.75
CA ASP A 107 7.83 -16.43 -2.51
C ASP A 107 7.46 -14.96 -2.24
N ARG A 108 6.83 -14.69 -1.09
CA ARG A 108 6.39 -13.38 -0.63
C ARG A 108 6.92 -13.02 0.74
N ILE A 109 6.82 -11.74 1.05
CA ILE A 109 6.99 -11.15 2.39
C ILE A 109 5.72 -10.39 2.79
N GLY A 110 5.51 -10.27 4.09
CA GLY A 110 4.56 -9.32 4.66
C GLY A 110 5.22 -8.32 5.60
N PRO A 111 4.42 -7.63 6.41
CA PRO A 111 4.91 -6.67 7.39
C PRO A 111 5.86 -7.30 8.43
N GLU A 112 5.83 -8.62 8.62
CA GLU A 112 6.67 -9.32 9.59
C GLU A 112 8.16 -9.08 9.36
N LEU A 113 8.60 -8.96 8.10
CA LEU A 113 10.01 -8.81 7.79
C LEU A 113 10.51 -7.42 8.20
N GLY A 114 9.76 -6.36 7.87
CA GLY A 114 10.09 -5.00 8.27
C GLY A 114 9.97 -4.80 9.79
N PHE A 115 8.90 -5.34 10.37
CA PHE A 115 8.64 -5.30 11.82
C PHE A 115 9.76 -5.99 12.60
N GLY A 116 10.06 -7.25 12.27
CA GLY A 116 10.97 -8.05 13.05
C GLY A 116 12.43 -7.59 12.93
N ASN A 117 12.85 -7.06 11.77
CA ASN A 117 14.18 -6.44 11.68
C ASN A 117 14.29 -5.20 12.56
N LEU A 118 13.30 -4.30 12.52
CA LEU A 118 13.32 -3.09 13.36
C LEU A 118 13.38 -3.43 14.85
N VAL A 119 12.51 -4.33 15.29
CA VAL A 119 12.42 -4.72 16.71
C VAL A 119 13.66 -5.48 17.14
N GLY A 120 14.20 -6.39 16.32
CA GLY A 120 15.44 -7.11 16.63
C GLY A 120 16.67 -6.20 16.69
N ASP A 121 16.74 -5.17 15.84
CA ASP A 121 17.82 -4.17 15.88
C ASP A 121 17.76 -3.29 17.14
N THR A 122 16.58 -3.19 17.76
CA THR A 122 16.33 -2.29 18.89
C THR A 122 16.40 -3.01 20.24
N ILE A 123 15.83 -4.20 20.33
CA ILE A 123 15.63 -4.92 21.58
C ILE A 123 16.77 -5.92 21.75
N LYS A 124 17.49 -5.81 22.87
CA LYS A 124 18.61 -6.71 23.21
C LYS A 124 18.16 -8.13 23.63
N HIS A 125 16.87 -8.29 23.91
CA HIS A 125 16.24 -9.56 24.28
C HIS A 125 15.75 -10.32 23.04
N PRO A 126 15.74 -11.65 23.08
CA PRO A 126 15.19 -12.43 21.97
C PRO A 126 13.72 -12.16 21.71
N VAL A 127 13.39 -12.16 20.42
CA VAL A 127 12.09 -11.80 19.91
C VAL A 127 11.41 -13.02 19.30
N LEU A 128 10.15 -13.24 19.66
CA LEU A 128 9.27 -14.19 18.99
C LEU A 128 8.08 -13.46 18.37
N ILE A 129 7.90 -13.61 17.07
CA ILE A 129 6.71 -13.18 16.34
C ILE A 129 5.75 -14.36 16.24
N ILE A 130 4.54 -14.22 16.79
CA ILE A 130 3.43 -15.14 16.54
C ILE A 130 2.54 -14.51 15.48
N LYS A 131 2.48 -15.09 14.30
CA LYS A 131 1.73 -14.56 13.17
C LYS A 131 0.50 -15.44 12.88
N TYR A 132 -0.69 -14.83 12.84
CA TYR A 132 -1.91 -15.49 12.40
C TYR A 132 -2.61 -14.65 11.33
N ALA A 133 -2.55 -15.07 10.06
CA ALA A 133 -3.11 -14.26 8.98
C ALA A 133 -3.84 -15.08 7.92
N VAL A 134 -5.07 -14.70 7.64
CA VAL A 134 -5.98 -15.46 6.76
C VAL A 134 -6.71 -14.49 5.83
N GLY A 135 -6.39 -14.55 4.55
CA GLY A 135 -6.98 -13.71 3.50
C GLY A 135 -8.48 -13.91 3.33
N GLY A 136 -9.18 -12.84 2.93
CA GLY A 136 -10.61 -12.87 2.65
C GLY A 136 -11.54 -12.87 3.87
N ARG A 137 -11.01 -12.59 5.06
CA ARG A 137 -11.75 -12.66 6.34
C ARG A 137 -12.12 -11.29 6.87
N ALA A 138 -13.32 -11.19 7.45
CA ALA A 138 -13.89 -9.96 8.01
C ALA A 138 -13.96 -10.02 9.55
N ILE A 139 -13.79 -8.88 10.23
CA ILE A 139 -13.99 -8.80 11.69
C ILE A 139 -15.47 -8.88 12.06
N ALA A 140 -16.36 -8.47 11.17
CA ALA A 140 -17.79 -8.64 11.38
C ALA A 140 -18.25 -10.11 11.32
N MET A 141 -17.45 -11.00 10.70
CA MET A 141 -17.82 -12.40 10.45
C MET A 141 -16.81 -13.40 11.03
N GLU A 142 -15.72 -13.72 10.34
CA GLU A 142 -14.84 -14.82 10.76
C GLU A 142 -13.97 -14.48 11.96
N PHE A 143 -13.53 -13.23 12.06
CA PHE A 143 -12.81 -12.71 13.22
C PHE A 143 -13.75 -12.09 14.26
N ARG A 144 -15.06 -12.32 14.15
CA ARG A 144 -16.05 -11.76 15.07
C ARG A 144 -15.72 -12.14 16.52
N PRO A 145 -15.51 -11.16 17.41
CA PRO A 145 -15.16 -11.45 18.79
C PRO A 145 -16.39 -11.95 19.56
N PRO A 146 -16.22 -12.85 20.55
CA PRO A 146 -17.32 -13.43 21.32
C PRO A 146 -18.26 -12.39 21.93
N SER A 147 -17.73 -11.28 22.46
CA SER A 147 -18.52 -10.21 23.08
C SER A 147 -19.36 -9.38 22.11
N SER A 148 -19.15 -9.50 20.79
CA SER A 148 -20.05 -8.93 19.79
C SER A 148 -21.36 -9.73 19.64
N GLY A 149 -21.50 -10.89 20.28
CA GLY A 149 -22.71 -11.71 20.21
C GLY A 149 -23.00 -12.27 18.81
N PRO A 150 -24.18 -12.87 18.60
CA PRO A 150 -24.59 -13.34 17.27
C PRO A 150 -24.72 -12.18 16.26
N ILE A 151 -24.62 -12.50 14.97
CA ILE A 151 -24.88 -11.54 13.90
C ILE A 151 -26.40 -11.39 13.76
N ASP A 152 -26.89 -10.15 13.69
CA ASP A 152 -28.29 -9.89 13.34
C ASP A 152 -28.51 -10.24 11.86
N PRO A 153 -29.35 -11.22 11.53
CA PRO A 153 -29.61 -11.61 10.14
C PRO A 153 -30.06 -10.46 9.23
N LYS A 154 -30.71 -9.43 9.80
CA LYS A 154 -31.16 -8.25 9.05
C LYS A 154 -30.03 -7.34 8.57
N THR A 155 -28.83 -7.52 9.11
CA THR A 155 -27.65 -6.67 8.82
C THR A 155 -26.74 -7.26 7.74
N ILE A 156 -27.06 -8.45 7.23
CA ILE A 156 -26.25 -9.18 6.26
C ILE A 156 -27.06 -9.63 5.04
N PRO A 157 -26.43 -9.94 3.89
CA PRO A 157 -27.13 -10.50 2.74
C PRO A 157 -27.75 -11.88 3.04
N GLU A 158 -28.93 -12.16 2.47
CA GLU A 158 -29.68 -13.42 2.66
C GLU A 158 -28.83 -14.67 2.37
N LYS A 159 -28.04 -14.65 1.30
CA LYS A 159 -27.12 -15.75 0.98
C LYS A 159 -26.16 -16.04 2.14
N MET A 160 -25.66 -15.01 2.81
CA MET A 160 -24.75 -15.21 3.94
C MET A 160 -25.47 -15.75 5.16
N GLN A 161 -26.71 -15.32 5.40
CA GLN A 161 -27.55 -15.91 6.45
C GLN A 161 -27.72 -17.42 6.21
N GLN A 162 -28.07 -17.84 4.99
CA GLN A 162 -28.20 -19.25 4.63
C GLN A 162 -26.89 -20.03 4.84
N GLU A 163 -25.73 -19.42 4.54
CA GLU A 163 -24.42 -20.04 4.79
C GLU A 163 -24.12 -20.21 6.30
N ILE A 164 -24.63 -19.32 7.14
CA ILE A 164 -24.51 -19.42 8.61
C ILE A 164 -25.44 -20.51 9.14
N GLU A 165 -26.70 -20.50 8.72
CA GLU A 165 -27.71 -21.47 9.17
C GLU A 165 -27.36 -22.90 8.76
N SER A 166 -26.78 -23.07 7.56
CA SER A 166 -26.27 -24.38 7.10
C SER A 166 -24.94 -24.81 7.73
N GLY A 167 -24.31 -23.95 8.56
CA GLY A 167 -23.01 -24.21 9.17
C GLY A 167 -21.81 -24.12 8.20
N LYS A 168 -22.05 -23.77 6.93
CA LYS A 168 -21.00 -23.58 5.92
C LYS A 168 -20.07 -22.41 6.27
N ARG A 169 -20.56 -21.42 7.00
CA ARG A 169 -19.79 -20.25 7.44
C ARG A 169 -20.09 -19.92 8.89
N ASN A 170 -19.08 -19.99 9.76
CA ASN A 170 -19.27 -19.85 11.20
C ASN A 170 -18.71 -18.52 11.74
N PRO A 171 -19.52 -17.66 12.37
CA PRO A 171 -19.03 -16.45 13.01
C PRO A 171 -17.98 -16.76 14.10
N GLY A 172 -16.91 -15.96 14.12
CA GLY A 172 -15.81 -16.06 15.09
C GLY A 172 -14.92 -17.30 14.95
N ASP A 173 -15.03 -18.06 13.87
CA ASP A 173 -14.23 -19.27 13.65
C ASP A 173 -12.72 -18.96 13.57
N GLU A 174 -12.36 -17.92 12.81
CA GLU A 174 -10.97 -17.48 12.69
C GLU A 174 -10.47 -16.79 13.97
N TYR A 175 -11.35 -16.12 14.72
CA TYR A 175 -11.02 -15.64 16.07
C TYR A 175 -10.62 -16.79 17.01
N ARG A 176 -11.42 -17.87 17.05
CA ARG A 176 -11.14 -19.04 17.90
C ARG A 176 -9.84 -19.75 17.49
N LYS A 177 -9.63 -19.95 16.19
CA LYS A 177 -8.40 -20.55 15.65
C LYS A 177 -7.16 -19.69 15.93
N MET A 178 -7.26 -18.37 15.76
CA MET A 178 -6.22 -17.42 16.12
C MET A 178 -5.84 -17.56 17.60
N MET A 179 -6.81 -17.50 18.51
CA MET A 179 -6.56 -17.60 19.94
C MET A 179 -5.99 -18.97 20.33
N ALA A 180 -6.47 -20.05 19.71
CA ALA A 180 -5.92 -21.39 19.91
C ALA A 180 -4.45 -21.48 19.47
N HIS A 181 -4.11 -20.90 18.32
CA HIS A 181 -2.72 -20.86 17.85
C HIS A 181 -1.81 -20.06 18.79
N ILE A 182 -2.24 -18.86 19.20
CA ILE A 182 -1.48 -18.01 20.12
C ILE A 182 -1.24 -18.74 21.45
N LYS A 183 -2.29 -19.30 22.07
CA LYS A 183 -2.19 -20.04 23.33
C LYS A 183 -1.30 -21.28 23.20
N ASN A 184 -1.39 -22.00 22.08
CA ASN A 184 -0.52 -23.14 21.82
C ASN A 184 0.96 -22.75 21.72
N VAL A 185 1.29 -21.67 21.00
CA VAL A 185 2.68 -21.21 20.89
C VAL A 185 3.20 -20.72 22.24
N LEU A 186 2.40 -19.97 23.00
CA LEU A 186 2.79 -19.49 24.33
C LEU A 186 2.99 -20.65 25.32
N GLY A 187 2.13 -21.67 25.29
CA GLY A 187 2.25 -22.86 26.13
C GLY A 187 3.44 -23.75 25.77
N ASN A 188 3.84 -23.75 24.49
CA ASN A 188 4.90 -24.61 23.94
C ASN A 188 6.08 -23.80 23.38
N ILE A 189 6.44 -22.68 24.02
CA ILE A 189 7.35 -21.68 23.44
C ILE A 189 8.73 -22.22 23.04
N LYS A 190 9.21 -23.26 23.74
CA LYS A 190 10.47 -23.95 23.42
C LYS A 190 10.48 -24.55 22.01
N GLU A 191 9.33 -24.93 21.47
CA GLU A 191 9.21 -25.43 20.10
C GLU A 191 9.49 -24.35 19.03
N SER A 192 9.24 -23.09 19.36
CA SER A 192 9.39 -21.93 18.48
C SER A 192 10.72 -21.21 18.73
N LEU A 193 11.32 -21.42 19.91
CA LEU A 193 12.64 -20.93 20.32
C LEU A 193 13.58 -22.08 20.75
N PRO A 194 13.89 -23.05 19.86
CA PRO A 194 14.82 -24.13 20.19
C PRO A 194 16.20 -23.57 20.53
N GLY A 195 16.77 -24.07 21.63
CA GLY A 195 18.07 -23.63 22.16
C GLY A 195 18.03 -22.37 23.01
N TYR A 196 16.84 -21.79 23.24
CA TYR A 196 16.68 -20.65 24.14
C TYR A 196 16.00 -21.07 25.45
N ASP A 197 16.65 -20.79 26.57
CA ASP A 197 16.10 -21.01 27.90
C ASP A 197 15.53 -19.69 28.44
N ALA A 198 14.27 -19.42 28.10
CA ALA A 198 13.58 -18.20 28.48
C ALA A 198 13.39 -18.12 30.01
N GLY A 199 13.90 -17.05 30.63
CA GLY A 199 13.66 -16.77 32.06
C GLY A 199 12.20 -16.40 32.33
N SER A 200 11.57 -15.71 31.39
CA SER A 200 10.15 -15.36 31.37
C SER A 200 9.68 -15.06 29.93
N VAL A 201 8.37 -14.99 29.74
CA VAL A 201 7.72 -14.66 28.47
C VAL A 201 6.89 -13.40 28.68
N GLU A 202 7.12 -12.38 27.85
CA GLU A 202 6.41 -11.11 27.93
C GLU A 202 5.66 -10.83 26.62
N LEU A 203 4.35 -10.60 26.71
CA LEU A 203 3.55 -10.13 25.59
C LEU A 203 3.84 -8.64 25.38
N ALA A 204 4.67 -8.33 24.39
CA ALA A 204 5.16 -6.99 24.13
C ALA A 204 4.29 -6.21 23.14
N GLY A 205 3.43 -6.87 22.36
CA GLY A 205 2.43 -6.15 21.57
C GLY A 205 1.58 -7.03 20.67
N PHE A 206 0.46 -6.47 20.24
CA PHE A 206 -0.46 -7.05 19.28
C PHE A 206 -0.65 -6.07 18.13
N VAL A 207 -0.47 -6.53 16.89
CA VAL A 207 -0.66 -5.74 15.67
C VAL A 207 -1.79 -6.36 14.87
N TRP A 208 -2.85 -5.59 14.66
CA TRP A 208 -3.99 -5.96 13.83
C TRP A 208 -3.92 -5.24 12.49
N PHE A 209 -3.85 -5.98 11.38
CA PHE A 209 -3.84 -5.40 10.03
C PHE A 209 -4.85 -6.08 9.11
N GLN A 210 -6.08 -5.57 9.17
CA GLN A 210 -7.25 -6.10 8.47
C GLN A 210 -8.27 -4.98 8.23
N GLY A 211 -9.17 -5.17 7.27
CA GLY A 211 -10.34 -4.30 7.12
C GLY A 211 -10.96 -4.34 5.73
N TRP A 212 -10.23 -4.83 4.73
CA TRP A 212 -10.66 -4.80 3.33
C TRP A 212 -11.96 -5.56 3.11
N ASN A 213 -12.19 -6.68 3.79
CA ASN A 213 -13.40 -7.47 3.58
C ASN A 213 -14.62 -6.94 4.35
N ASP A 214 -14.42 -6.05 5.32
CA ASP A 214 -15.50 -5.41 6.07
C ASP A 214 -16.10 -4.22 5.32
N GLN A 215 -15.56 -3.82 4.17
CA GLN A 215 -16.12 -2.74 3.36
C GLN A 215 -17.33 -3.17 2.50
N TYR A 216 -17.81 -4.41 2.69
CA TYR A 216 -18.88 -5.04 1.94
C TYR A 216 -19.93 -5.65 2.89
N ASN A 217 -21.09 -6.01 2.35
CA ASN A 217 -22.14 -6.76 3.04
C ASN A 217 -22.76 -6.06 4.26
N GLY A 218 -22.63 -4.74 4.38
CA GLY A 218 -23.13 -3.98 5.54
C GLY A 218 -22.22 -4.04 6.76
N PHE A 219 -21.10 -4.76 6.67
CA PHE A 219 -20.12 -4.92 7.75
C PHE A 219 -19.46 -3.62 8.16
N GLU A 220 -19.37 -2.66 7.24
CA GLU A 220 -18.72 -1.37 7.47
C GLU A 220 -19.37 -0.59 8.63
N ASN A 221 -20.67 -0.81 8.86
CA ASN A 221 -21.45 -0.16 9.90
C ASN A 221 -21.15 -0.69 11.31
N HIS A 222 -20.51 -1.86 11.41
CA HIS A 222 -20.23 -2.53 12.67
C HIS A 222 -18.74 -2.66 12.97
N TYR A 223 -17.87 -2.10 12.11
CA TYR A 223 -16.42 -2.30 12.24
C TYR A 223 -15.88 -1.77 13.58
N GLN A 224 -16.22 -0.54 13.95
CA GLN A 224 -15.72 0.07 15.18
C GLN A 224 -16.12 -0.71 16.44
N SER A 225 -17.40 -1.10 16.55
CA SER A 225 -17.89 -1.86 17.71
C SER A 225 -17.24 -3.24 17.78
N ASN A 226 -17.12 -3.93 16.65
CA ASN A 226 -16.44 -5.24 16.60
C ASN A 226 -14.94 -5.09 16.92
N MET A 227 -14.29 -4.03 16.45
CA MET A 227 -12.87 -3.80 16.74
C MET A 227 -12.63 -3.53 18.23
N ALA A 228 -13.49 -2.71 18.86
CA ALA A 228 -13.42 -2.46 20.30
C ALA A 228 -13.60 -3.76 21.11
N ASN A 229 -14.61 -4.57 20.76
CA ASN A 229 -14.86 -5.86 21.37
C ASN A 229 -13.70 -6.84 21.16
N PHE A 230 -13.10 -6.86 19.97
CA PHE A 230 -11.95 -7.70 19.64
C PHE A 230 -10.74 -7.37 20.53
N ILE A 231 -10.42 -6.08 20.71
CA ILE A 231 -9.34 -5.66 21.60
C ILE A 231 -9.60 -6.13 23.04
N ARG A 232 -10.83 -5.93 23.54
CA ARG A 232 -11.21 -6.33 24.91
C ARG A 232 -11.12 -7.84 25.09
N ASP A 233 -11.65 -8.62 24.17
CA ASP A 233 -11.67 -10.08 24.26
C ASP A 233 -10.27 -10.69 24.13
N VAL A 234 -9.44 -10.19 23.21
CA VAL A 234 -8.02 -10.59 23.10
C VAL A 234 -7.29 -10.32 24.41
N ARG A 235 -7.41 -9.10 24.96
CA ARG A 235 -6.76 -8.73 26.23
C ARG A 235 -7.23 -9.60 27.40
N LYS A 236 -8.53 -9.86 27.47
CA LYS A 236 -9.14 -10.74 28.48
C LYS A 236 -8.61 -12.16 28.38
N GLU A 237 -8.61 -12.75 27.19
CA GLU A 237 -8.18 -14.14 26.99
C GLU A 237 -6.67 -14.35 27.14
N LEU A 238 -5.87 -13.35 26.80
CA LEU A 238 -4.41 -13.35 27.02
C LEU A 238 -4.04 -12.90 28.45
N LYS A 239 -5.03 -12.52 29.27
CA LYS A 239 -4.83 -11.98 30.64
C LYS A 239 -3.84 -10.81 30.67
N SER A 240 -3.92 -9.94 29.66
CA SER A 240 -3.01 -8.80 29.48
C SER A 240 -3.84 -7.52 29.23
N PRO A 241 -4.40 -6.90 30.28
CA PRO A 241 -5.37 -5.80 30.17
C PRO A 241 -4.78 -4.52 29.55
N SER A 242 -3.45 -4.34 29.58
CA SER A 242 -2.74 -3.19 29.03
C SER A 242 -1.81 -3.53 27.86
N LEU A 243 -1.99 -4.72 27.25
CA LEU A 243 -1.22 -5.16 26.09
C LEU A 243 -1.17 -4.07 25.02
N PRO A 244 0.02 -3.57 24.63
CA PRO A 244 0.14 -2.63 23.52
C PRO A 244 -0.55 -3.17 22.27
N PHE A 245 -1.51 -2.41 21.75
CA PHE A 245 -2.34 -2.84 20.64
C PHE A 245 -2.26 -1.82 19.50
N VAL A 246 -1.71 -2.23 18.36
CA VAL A 246 -1.63 -1.43 17.15
C VAL A 246 -2.75 -1.81 16.19
N ILE A 247 -3.54 -0.82 15.79
CA ILE A 247 -4.51 -0.91 14.71
C ILE A 247 -3.85 -0.37 13.45
N GLY A 248 -3.48 -1.26 12.53
CA GLY A 248 -2.94 -0.90 11.22
C GLY A 248 -4.05 -0.36 10.33
N GLY A 249 -4.03 0.95 10.09
CA GLY A 249 -5.00 1.63 9.24
C GLY A 249 -4.90 1.18 7.80
N MET A 250 -6.03 0.94 7.14
CA MET A 250 -6.04 0.67 5.70
C MET A 250 -5.45 1.85 4.92
N GLY A 251 -4.52 1.59 4.00
CA GLY A 251 -3.78 2.60 3.25
C GLY A 251 -3.92 2.50 1.74
N GLN A 252 -4.72 1.55 1.25
CA GLN A 252 -4.86 1.28 -0.18
C GLN A 252 -5.46 2.48 -0.95
N GLY A 253 -4.74 2.98 -1.95
CA GLY A 253 -5.07 4.21 -2.69
C GLY A 253 -4.50 5.50 -2.06
N GLY A 254 -3.66 5.38 -1.02
CA GLY A 254 -3.03 6.54 -0.39
C GLY A 254 -4.08 7.53 0.14
N ASP A 255 -3.94 8.80 -0.24
CA ASP A 255 -4.86 9.89 0.11
C ASP A 255 -6.22 9.81 -0.60
N LYS A 256 -6.37 8.92 -1.58
CA LYS A 256 -7.62 8.64 -2.31
C LYS A 256 -8.09 7.21 -1.98
N PRO A 257 -8.79 7.00 -0.86
CA PRO A 257 -9.19 5.66 -0.43
C PRO A 257 -10.00 4.94 -1.51
N MET A 258 -9.66 3.67 -1.77
CA MET A 258 -10.42 2.85 -2.73
C MET A 258 -11.77 2.40 -2.13
N TYR A 259 -12.82 2.32 -2.94
CA TYR A 259 -14.15 1.80 -2.55
C TYR A 259 -14.67 2.42 -1.24
N LYS A 260 -15.19 1.62 -0.30
CA LYS A 260 -15.66 2.06 1.02
C LYS A 260 -14.55 2.02 2.08
N SER A 261 -13.28 1.88 1.69
CA SER A 261 -12.17 1.81 2.66
C SER A 261 -12.05 3.06 3.52
N ALA A 262 -12.51 4.23 3.07
CA ALA A 262 -12.60 5.45 3.88
C ALA A 262 -13.41 5.25 5.17
N ILE A 263 -14.52 4.51 5.10
CA ILE A 263 -15.39 4.22 6.25
C ILE A 263 -14.63 3.35 7.26
N ILE A 264 -13.96 2.30 6.78
CA ILE A 264 -13.18 1.39 7.63
C ILE A 264 -11.99 2.12 8.25
N ARG A 265 -11.26 2.94 7.48
CA ARG A 265 -10.15 3.77 7.98
C ARG A 265 -10.59 4.67 9.13
N LYS A 266 -11.73 5.34 8.96
CA LYS A 266 -12.32 6.20 9.99
C LYS A 266 -12.71 5.39 11.22
N ALA A 267 -13.33 4.22 11.06
CA ALA A 267 -13.70 3.33 12.16
C ALA A 267 -12.47 2.80 12.93
N GLN A 268 -11.38 2.46 12.22
CA GLN A 268 -10.11 2.03 12.81
C GLN A 268 -9.49 3.14 13.68
N ALA A 269 -9.39 4.36 13.14
CA ALA A 269 -8.89 5.51 13.88
C ALA A 269 -9.79 5.83 15.08
N ALA A 270 -11.11 5.90 14.87
CA ALA A 270 -12.08 6.19 15.91
C ALA A 270 -12.09 5.15 17.04
N THR A 271 -11.76 3.88 16.75
CA THR A 271 -11.58 2.87 17.79
C THR A 271 -10.41 3.24 18.70
N ALA A 272 -9.24 3.56 18.14
CA ALA A 272 -8.09 3.95 18.96
C ALA A 272 -8.34 5.23 19.79
N GLU A 273 -9.21 6.12 19.29
CA GLU A 273 -9.59 7.36 19.98
C GLU A 273 -10.65 7.19 21.09
N MET A 274 -11.16 5.98 21.33
CA MET A 274 -12.05 5.76 22.48
C MET A 274 -11.28 6.02 23.79
N GLU A 275 -11.91 6.71 24.75
CA GLU A 275 -11.26 7.13 26.00
C GLU A 275 -10.56 5.99 26.75
N GLU A 276 -11.19 4.81 26.81
CA GLU A 276 -10.61 3.63 27.45
C GLU A 276 -9.33 3.15 26.76
N PHE A 277 -9.21 3.36 25.44
CA PHE A 277 -8.12 2.87 24.60
C PHE A 277 -6.99 3.90 24.46
N LYS A 278 -7.31 5.19 24.37
CA LYS A 278 -6.32 6.28 24.45
C LYS A 278 -5.52 6.22 25.75
N LYS A 279 -6.20 5.92 26.86
CA LYS A 279 -5.59 5.80 28.19
C LYS A 279 -4.92 4.44 28.43
N ASN A 280 -5.19 3.45 27.58
CA ASN A 280 -4.76 2.08 27.82
C ASN A 280 -4.13 1.45 26.56
N ASN A 281 -3.01 2.01 26.11
CA ASN A 281 -2.07 1.41 25.15
C ASN A 281 -2.72 0.84 23.87
N VAL A 282 -3.61 1.60 23.22
CA VAL A 282 -4.04 1.32 21.85
C VAL A 282 -3.59 2.46 20.95
N ARG A 283 -3.05 2.14 19.76
CA ARG A 283 -2.58 3.14 18.81
C ARG A 283 -3.03 2.82 17.39
N TYR A 284 -3.57 3.81 16.70
CA TYR A 284 -3.80 3.74 15.27
C TYR A 284 -2.53 4.11 14.50
N VAL A 285 -2.15 3.30 13.51
CA VAL A 285 -1.00 3.57 12.64
C VAL A 285 -1.51 3.69 11.19
N PRO A 286 -1.55 4.90 10.60
CA PRO A 286 -1.96 5.05 9.22
C PRO A 286 -0.93 4.43 8.28
N THR A 287 -1.38 3.65 7.30
CA THR A 287 -0.49 3.09 6.26
C THR A 287 -0.62 3.79 4.92
N ALA A 288 -1.61 4.69 4.76
CA ALA A 288 -1.79 5.50 3.55
C ALA A 288 -0.52 6.27 3.13
N PRO A 289 0.29 6.84 4.05
CA PRO A 289 1.53 7.53 3.66
C PRO A 289 2.59 6.63 3.00
N TYR A 290 2.48 5.30 3.14
CA TYR A 290 3.39 4.35 2.49
C TYR A 290 2.87 3.87 1.14
N TRP A 291 1.74 4.38 0.69
CA TRP A 291 1.21 4.04 -0.62
C TRP A 291 2.13 4.59 -1.71
N ILE A 292 2.66 3.68 -2.52
CA ILE A 292 3.44 4.01 -3.71
C ILE A 292 2.55 3.70 -4.92
N GLU A 293 2.24 4.76 -5.68
CA GLU A 293 1.55 4.64 -6.96
C GLU A 293 2.40 3.85 -7.95
N GLY A 294 1.75 3.04 -8.78
CA GLY A 294 2.42 2.22 -9.78
C GLY A 294 2.03 0.75 -9.71
N LYS A 295 2.12 0.06 -10.86
CA LYS A 295 1.82 -1.37 -10.94
C LYS A 295 2.84 -2.19 -10.16
N GLN A 296 2.35 -3.19 -9.42
CA GLN A 296 3.02 -4.49 -9.31
C GLN A 296 2.03 -5.61 -8.93
N GLY A 297 2.27 -6.79 -9.53
CA GLY A 297 1.88 -8.15 -9.13
C GLY A 297 0.45 -8.51 -8.73
N ASP A 298 -0.11 -7.86 -7.71
CA ASP A 298 -1.23 -8.40 -6.89
C ASP A 298 -2.34 -7.36 -6.59
N GLY A 299 -2.48 -6.36 -7.46
CA GLY A 299 -3.57 -5.38 -7.43
C GLY A 299 -3.53 -4.36 -6.28
N GLY A 300 -4.30 -3.28 -6.43
CA GLY A 300 -4.31 -2.18 -5.45
C GLY A 300 -4.79 -2.57 -4.06
N TYR A 301 -5.62 -3.59 -3.95
CA TYR A 301 -6.11 -4.12 -2.68
C TYR A 301 -5.02 -4.80 -1.83
N HIS A 302 -3.92 -5.23 -2.46
CA HIS A 302 -2.74 -5.78 -1.80
C HIS A 302 -1.50 -4.88 -1.85
N TYR A 303 -1.68 -3.56 -1.80
CA TYR A 303 -0.58 -2.59 -1.87
C TYR A 303 0.31 -2.83 -3.11
N ASN A 304 -0.32 -3.14 -4.24
CA ASN A 304 0.35 -3.41 -5.51
C ASN A 304 1.41 -4.52 -5.39
N GLY A 305 1.27 -5.48 -4.47
CA GLY A 305 2.29 -6.52 -4.25
C GLY A 305 3.70 -5.96 -3.99
N ASN A 306 3.81 -4.70 -3.58
CA ASN A 306 5.05 -3.97 -3.49
C ASN A 306 5.76 -4.31 -2.17
N ALA A 307 6.87 -5.04 -2.28
CA ALA A 307 7.68 -5.46 -1.14
C ALA A 307 8.17 -4.29 -0.25
N GLU A 308 8.51 -3.13 -0.81
CA GLU A 308 8.96 -1.98 -0.03
C GLU A 308 7.83 -1.44 0.86
N ILE A 309 6.62 -1.34 0.34
CA ILE A 309 5.45 -0.91 1.13
C ILE A 309 5.25 -1.84 2.33
N PHE A 310 5.33 -3.16 2.14
CA PHE A 310 5.22 -4.11 3.26
C PHE A 310 6.35 -3.95 4.29
N LEU A 311 7.59 -3.68 3.86
CA LEU A 311 8.69 -3.38 4.78
C LEU A 311 8.42 -2.09 5.59
N LEU A 312 7.98 -1.03 4.92
CA LEU A 312 7.70 0.27 5.55
C LEU A 312 6.54 0.17 6.55
N ILE A 313 5.44 -0.49 6.16
CA ILE A 313 4.31 -0.76 7.04
C ILE A 313 4.75 -1.57 8.27
N GLY A 314 5.54 -2.63 8.06
CA GLY A 314 6.09 -3.43 9.15
C GLY A 314 6.93 -2.60 10.12
N ARG A 315 7.81 -1.74 9.60
CA ARG A 315 8.60 -0.80 10.42
C ARG A 315 7.70 0.19 11.16
N ALA A 316 6.65 0.71 10.53
CA ALA A 316 5.72 1.63 11.18
C ALA A 316 5.01 0.98 12.38
N PHE A 317 4.57 -0.26 12.23
CA PHE A 317 3.98 -1.03 13.32
C PHE A 317 5.00 -1.30 14.44
N GLY A 318 6.22 -1.69 14.09
CA GLY A 318 7.30 -1.89 15.07
C GLY A 318 7.63 -0.62 15.84
N LYS A 319 7.74 0.51 15.13
CA LYS A 319 7.98 1.83 15.72
C LYS A 319 6.90 2.18 16.74
N ALA A 320 5.64 2.03 16.37
CA ALA A 320 4.51 2.31 17.24
C ALA A 320 4.56 1.48 18.53
N VAL A 321 4.82 0.17 18.43
CA VAL A 321 4.90 -0.68 19.63
C VAL A 321 6.12 -0.31 20.50
N LEU A 322 7.27 -0.04 19.91
CA LEU A 322 8.47 0.40 20.65
C LEU A 322 8.23 1.71 21.40
N GLU A 323 7.64 2.71 20.74
CA GLU A 323 7.28 3.99 21.36
C GLU A 323 6.26 3.82 22.49
N MET A 324 5.34 2.85 22.39
CA MET A 324 4.39 2.52 23.47
C MET A 324 5.08 1.91 24.70
N HIS A 325 6.29 1.38 24.54
CA HIS A 325 7.18 0.95 25.64
C HIS A 325 8.14 2.05 26.10
N GLY A 326 7.97 3.29 25.63
CA GLY A 326 8.85 4.42 25.97
C GLY A 326 10.23 4.33 25.31
N ILE A 327 10.43 3.45 24.33
CA ILE A 327 11.68 3.35 23.58
C ILE A 327 11.63 4.43 22.49
N SER A 328 12.49 5.45 22.61
CA SER A 328 12.63 6.44 21.54
C SER A 328 13.12 5.75 20.27
N THR A 329 12.43 6.04 19.18
CA THR A 329 12.77 5.57 17.84
C THR A 329 13.23 6.74 16.96
N GLU A 330 13.53 7.89 17.57
CA GLU A 330 14.09 9.07 16.91
C GLU A 330 15.50 8.77 16.36
N ASP A 331 16.28 7.93 17.07
CA ASP A 331 17.59 7.44 16.63
C ASP A 331 17.53 6.13 15.85
N ILE A 332 16.42 5.38 15.97
CA ILE A 332 16.18 4.14 15.22
C ILE A 332 15.62 4.56 13.88
N ALA A 333 16.51 5.10 13.04
CA ALA A 333 16.18 5.75 11.78
C ALA A 333 14.98 5.05 11.11
N PRO A 334 13.86 5.74 10.85
CA PRO A 334 13.21 5.49 9.60
C PRO A 334 14.31 5.76 8.58
N LYS A 335 14.82 4.72 7.92
CA LYS A 335 15.13 4.96 6.53
C LYS A 335 13.78 5.22 5.90
N LYS A 336 13.40 6.51 5.93
CA LYS A 336 12.64 7.11 4.86
C LYS A 336 13.12 6.38 3.61
N SER A 337 12.22 5.82 2.80
CA SER A 337 12.48 5.79 1.35
C SER A 337 13.17 7.11 1.07
N PRO A 338 14.41 7.06 0.52
CA PRO A 338 15.40 8.12 0.68
C PRO A 338 14.64 9.42 0.70
N ALA A 339 14.74 10.19 1.81
CA ALA A 339 14.32 11.58 1.73
C ALA A 339 14.87 12.01 0.39
N PRO A 340 13.99 12.37 -0.58
CA PRO A 340 14.42 12.58 -1.94
C PRO A 340 15.64 13.45 -1.77
N LYS A 341 16.80 12.94 -2.26
CA LYS A 341 18.11 13.61 -2.09
C LYS A 341 17.79 15.09 -2.09
N GLU A 342 18.29 15.90 -1.15
CA GLU A 342 18.13 17.36 -1.21
C GLU A 342 18.64 17.88 -2.56
N VAL A 343 17.79 17.70 -3.55
CA VAL A 343 17.57 18.47 -4.71
C VAL A 343 16.68 19.51 -4.08
N LYS A 344 17.20 20.72 -3.91
CA LYS A 344 16.34 21.85 -3.58
C LYS A 344 15.09 21.69 -4.44
N ALA A 345 13.92 21.55 -3.82
CA ALA A 345 12.69 21.26 -4.55
C ALA A 345 12.54 22.26 -5.71
N VAL A 346 12.94 23.51 -5.46
CA VAL A 346 13.27 24.51 -6.47
C VAL A 346 14.77 24.42 -6.84
N ARG A 347 15.08 23.87 -8.02
CA ARG A 347 16.46 23.81 -8.53
C ARG A 347 16.93 25.07 -9.25
N PHE A 348 16.00 25.71 -9.95
CA PHE A 348 16.23 26.92 -10.73
C PHE A 348 14.89 27.64 -10.92
N ASP A 349 14.94 28.92 -11.24
CA ASP A 349 13.79 29.65 -11.74
C ASP A 349 13.79 29.59 -13.27
N PRO A 350 12.74 29.05 -13.91
CA PRO A 350 12.73 28.88 -15.36
C PRO A 350 12.63 30.24 -16.07
N VAL A 351 13.26 30.33 -17.23
CA VAL A 351 12.96 31.40 -18.18
C VAL A 351 11.70 31.00 -18.95
N VAL A 352 10.64 31.78 -18.81
CA VAL A 352 9.37 31.54 -19.51
C VAL A 352 9.48 32.07 -20.94
N LYS A 353 9.21 31.22 -21.92
CA LYS A 353 9.16 31.56 -23.35
C LYS A 353 7.84 31.14 -23.96
N THR A 354 7.44 31.85 -25.02
CA THR A 354 6.37 31.39 -25.91
C THR A 354 6.98 30.66 -27.09
N ILE A 355 6.60 29.39 -27.30
CA ILE A 355 7.05 28.57 -28.42
C ILE A 355 5.81 28.00 -29.12
N GLU A 356 5.59 28.36 -30.38
CA GLU A 356 4.43 27.93 -31.19
C GLU A 356 3.06 28.22 -30.55
N GLY A 357 3.01 29.19 -29.63
CA GLY A 357 1.82 29.58 -28.87
C GLY A 357 1.66 28.88 -27.52
N TRP A 358 2.56 27.96 -27.13
CA TRP A 358 2.61 27.38 -25.79
C TRP A 358 3.48 28.20 -24.85
N THR A 359 3.10 28.21 -23.57
CA THR A 359 3.98 28.68 -22.49
C THR A 359 4.95 27.57 -22.11
N VAL A 360 6.25 27.83 -22.30
CA VAL A 360 7.33 26.88 -22.03
C VAL A 360 8.26 27.44 -20.96
N HIS A 361 8.41 26.70 -19.87
CA HIS A 361 9.32 26.97 -18.76
C HIS A 361 10.67 26.31 -19.06
N VAL A 362 11.69 27.10 -19.36
CA VAL A 362 12.99 26.62 -19.85
C VAL A 362 14.03 26.72 -18.74
N ASP A 363 14.77 25.63 -18.51
CA ASP A 363 15.99 25.64 -17.68
C ASP A 363 17.00 26.67 -18.21
N PRO A 364 17.41 27.67 -17.40
CA PRO A 364 18.34 28.73 -17.82
C PRO A 364 19.65 28.22 -18.43
N GLN A 365 20.13 27.05 -18.01
CA GLN A 365 21.35 26.44 -18.57
C GLN A 365 21.22 26.14 -20.07
N MET A 366 19.99 25.96 -20.58
CA MET A 366 19.75 25.75 -22.00
C MET A 366 19.83 27.03 -22.84
N LEU A 367 19.92 28.20 -22.20
CA LEU A 367 19.90 29.49 -22.88
C LEU A 367 21.28 30.18 -22.88
N GLU A 368 22.06 29.99 -21.82
CA GLU A 368 23.36 30.63 -21.65
C GLU A 368 24.38 29.65 -21.05
N GLY A 369 25.66 29.89 -21.28
CA GLY A 369 26.75 29.04 -20.79
C GLY A 369 26.97 27.77 -21.61
N GLU A 370 27.57 26.76 -20.97
CA GLU A 370 28.08 25.53 -21.60
C GLU A 370 27.00 24.73 -22.36
N HIS A 371 25.75 24.80 -21.93
CA HIS A 371 24.65 23.98 -22.50
C HIS A 371 23.75 24.75 -23.47
N SER A 372 24.09 26.00 -23.81
CA SER A 372 23.25 26.87 -24.62
C SER A 372 23.05 26.37 -26.06
N GLU A 373 24.10 25.88 -26.72
CA GLU A 373 24.02 25.36 -28.11
C GLU A 373 23.14 24.10 -28.18
N ALA A 374 23.38 23.13 -27.30
CA ALA A 374 22.55 21.92 -27.20
C ALA A 374 21.11 22.24 -26.79
N GLY A 375 20.92 23.26 -25.95
CA GLY A 375 19.63 23.77 -25.55
C GLY A 375 18.86 24.38 -26.72
N ALA A 376 19.51 25.20 -27.55
CA ALA A 376 18.92 25.79 -28.75
C ALA A 376 18.42 24.73 -29.73
N GLU A 377 19.22 23.69 -30.00
CA GLU A 377 18.80 22.58 -30.88
C GLU A 377 17.62 21.79 -30.29
N ALA A 378 17.61 21.55 -28.98
CA ALA A 378 16.48 20.88 -28.33
C ALA A 378 15.20 21.73 -28.34
N LEU A 379 15.29 23.05 -28.13
CA LEU A 379 14.15 23.96 -28.23
C LEU A 379 13.61 24.06 -29.66
N LYS A 380 14.49 24.04 -30.66
CA LYS A 380 14.12 23.96 -32.08
C LYS A 380 13.38 22.66 -32.38
N MET A 381 13.84 21.53 -31.82
CA MET A 381 13.12 20.25 -31.96
C MET A 381 11.77 20.26 -31.22
N LEU A 382 11.69 20.85 -30.03
CA LEU A 382 10.42 21.04 -29.33
C LEU A 382 9.44 21.88 -30.17
N ALA A 383 9.91 22.99 -30.76
CA ALA A 383 9.11 23.79 -31.68
C ALA A 383 8.62 22.94 -32.86
N ASN A 384 9.45 22.07 -33.44
CA ASN A 384 9.01 21.15 -34.50
C ASN A 384 7.88 20.21 -34.05
N HIS A 385 7.98 19.61 -32.85
CA HIS A 385 6.90 18.79 -32.29
C HIS A 385 5.61 19.61 -32.14
N LEU A 386 5.69 20.83 -31.61
CA LEU A 386 4.53 21.69 -31.37
C LEU A 386 3.92 22.23 -32.67
N GLN A 387 4.72 22.53 -33.70
CA GLN A 387 4.23 22.90 -35.03
C GLN A 387 3.40 21.78 -35.64
N ARG A 388 3.89 20.53 -35.56
CA ARG A 388 3.16 19.36 -36.07
C ARG A 388 1.83 19.19 -35.34
N ILE A 389 1.82 19.32 -34.01
CA ILE A 389 0.59 19.29 -33.21
C ILE A 389 -0.35 20.43 -33.63
N ALA A 390 0.15 21.65 -33.79
CA ALA A 390 -0.66 22.79 -34.20
C ALA A 390 -1.29 22.62 -35.59
N ILE A 391 -0.60 21.96 -36.52
CA ILE A 391 -1.14 21.65 -37.85
C ILE A 391 -2.24 20.58 -37.78
N LEU A 392 -2.10 19.61 -36.87
CA LEU A 392 -3.01 18.47 -36.77
C LEU A 392 -4.32 18.79 -36.03
N LEU A 393 -4.30 19.72 -35.07
CA LEU A 393 -5.48 20.03 -34.25
C LEU A 393 -6.39 21.07 -34.91
N PRO A 394 -7.72 20.90 -34.88
CA PRO A 394 -8.65 21.99 -35.19
C PRO A 394 -8.47 23.17 -34.23
N GLU A 395 -8.77 24.39 -34.70
CA GLU A 395 -8.44 25.63 -33.98
C GLU A 395 -9.05 25.71 -32.57
N GLU A 396 -10.27 25.19 -32.36
CA GLU A 396 -10.90 25.19 -31.05
C GLU A 396 -10.06 24.38 -30.03
N GLN A 397 -9.68 23.15 -30.40
CA GLN A 397 -8.88 22.27 -29.57
C GLN A 397 -7.44 22.78 -29.44
N LEU A 398 -6.87 23.33 -30.51
CA LEU A 398 -5.54 23.96 -30.48
C LEU A 398 -5.49 25.11 -29.47
N SER A 399 -6.53 25.96 -29.44
CA SER A 399 -6.62 27.06 -28.47
C SER A 399 -6.63 26.58 -27.02
N LYS A 400 -7.26 25.42 -26.75
CA LYS A 400 -7.28 24.76 -25.44
C LYS A 400 -5.93 24.09 -25.14
N MET A 401 -5.30 23.48 -26.14
CA MET A 401 -3.99 22.81 -26.03
C MET A 401 -2.87 23.80 -25.71
N ARG A 402 -2.88 24.99 -26.32
CA ARG A 402 -1.91 26.08 -26.07
C ARG A 402 -1.98 26.68 -24.67
N LYS A 403 -3.09 26.48 -23.95
CA LYS A 403 -3.22 26.85 -22.53
C LYS A 403 -2.48 25.89 -21.60
N LEU A 404 -2.12 24.70 -22.07
CA LEU A 404 -1.32 23.75 -21.30
C LEU A 404 0.14 24.22 -21.29
N GLU A 405 0.82 23.96 -20.19
CA GLU A 405 2.18 24.46 -19.97
C GLU A 405 3.19 23.32 -20.06
N ILE A 406 4.36 23.63 -20.61
CA ILE A 406 5.46 22.68 -20.78
C ILE A 406 6.64 23.17 -19.93
N TRP A 407 7.34 22.25 -19.28
CA TRP A 407 8.57 22.48 -18.56
C TRP A 407 9.67 21.63 -19.16
N ILE A 408 10.76 22.25 -19.59
CA ILE A 408 11.88 21.55 -20.23
C ILE A 408 13.19 21.85 -19.51
N GLU A 409 13.96 20.79 -19.31
CA GLU A 409 15.24 20.85 -18.59
C GLU A 409 16.38 20.33 -19.44
N HIS A 410 17.58 20.88 -19.23
CA HIS A 410 18.77 20.30 -19.83
C HIS A 410 18.90 18.83 -19.39
N HIS A 411 18.84 18.59 -18.07
CA HIS A 411 18.88 17.25 -17.48
C HIS A 411 18.35 17.23 -16.02
N HIS A 412 17.24 16.53 -15.78
CA HIS A 412 16.72 16.30 -14.44
C HIS A 412 17.55 15.22 -13.70
N PRO A 413 17.93 15.44 -12.42
CA PRO A 413 18.83 14.53 -11.69
C PRO A 413 18.25 13.15 -11.39
N THR A 414 16.93 13.05 -11.19
CA THR A 414 16.25 11.83 -10.74
C THR A 414 15.12 11.34 -11.64
N LEU A 415 14.64 12.17 -12.57
CA LEU A 415 13.52 11.85 -13.46
C LEU A 415 14.10 11.67 -14.87
N GLY A 416 13.67 10.63 -15.57
CA GLY A 416 14.27 10.24 -16.86
C GLY A 416 13.31 10.22 -18.04
N ALA A 417 12.03 9.93 -17.81
CA ALA A 417 11.00 9.93 -18.84
C ALA A 417 10.38 11.32 -19.00
N MET A 418 9.84 11.62 -20.18
CA MET A 418 8.86 12.70 -20.32
C MET A 418 7.57 12.25 -19.61
N GLN A 419 6.90 13.17 -18.93
CA GLN A 419 5.71 12.85 -18.15
C GLN A 419 4.89 14.11 -17.80
N PHE A 420 3.57 13.97 -17.71
CA PHE A 420 2.68 14.96 -17.13
C PHE A 420 2.54 14.81 -15.60
N HIS A 421 2.54 15.92 -14.87
CA HIS A 421 2.39 15.92 -13.39
C HIS A 421 1.00 16.41 -12.96
N PRO A 422 0.04 15.55 -12.59
CA PRO A 422 -1.34 15.96 -12.33
C PRO A 422 -1.54 16.65 -10.99
N SER A 423 -0.61 16.53 -10.03
CA SER A 423 -0.79 17.11 -8.70
C SER A 423 0.52 17.48 -8.01
N VAL A 424 0.42 18.50 -7.15
CA VAL A 424 1.51 18.97 -6.27
C VAL A 424 1.90 17.91 -5.22
N GLY A 425 0.97 17.06 -4.80
CA GLY A 425 1.18 16.10 -3.72
C GLY A 425 2.31 15.12 -4.00
N TRP A 426 2.27 14.48 -5.17
CA TRP A 426 3.31 13.53 -5.61
C TRP A 426 4.68 14.21 -5.76
N LEU A 427 4.71 15.42 -6.32
CA LEU A 427 5.95 16.20 -6.48
C LEU A 427 6.61 16.50 -5.13
N LYS A 428 5.83 16.98 -4.15
CA LYS A 428 6.34 17.26 -2.80
C LYS A 428 6.82 16.00 -2.08
N SER A 429 6.08 14.89 -2.17
CA SER A 429 6.45 13.64 -1.49
C SER A 429 7.71 12.99 -2.09
N HIS A 430 8.02 13.27 -3.36
CA HIS A 430 9.21 12.79 -4.06
C HIS A 430 10.30 13.87 -4.23
N GLY A 431 10.16 15.01 -3.56
CA GLY A 431 11.18 16.08 -3.50
C GLY A 431 11.46 16.74 -4.85
N HIS A 432 10.44 16.80 -5.68
CA HIS A 432 10.44 17.49 -6.96
C HIS A 432 9.78 18.86 -6.83
N ASP A 433 10.04 19.72 -7.80
CA ASP A 433 9.53 21.08 -7.80
C ASP A 433 7.99 21.09 -7.86
N PRO A 434 7.30 21.61 -6.83
CA PRO A 434 5.85 21.74 -6.83
C PRO A 434 5.29 22.52 -8.03
N ARG A 435 6.11 23.40 -8.64
CA ARG A 435 5.71 24.22 -9.80
C ARG A 435 5.58 23.42 -11.09
N LEU A 436 6.08 22.18 -11.13
CA LEU A 436 5.84 21.23 -12.21
C LEU A 436 4.38 20.76 -12.30
N ALA A 437 3.59 20.95 -11.23
CA ALA A 437 2.20 20.52 -11.22
C ALA A 437 1.41 21.17 -12.37
N LYS A 438 0.56 20.35 -12.99
CA LYS A 438 -0.26 20.67 -14.16
C LYS A 438 0.56 21.06 -15.41
N LYS A 439 1.80 20.57 -15.52
CA LYS A 439 2.68 20.78 -16.68
C LYS A 439 3.15 19.46 -17.27
N VAL A 440 3.36 19.47 -18.58
CA VAL A 440 4.14 18.43 -19.29
C VAL A 440 5.61 18.68 -19.01
N HIS A 441 6.34 17.67 -18.53
CA HIS A 441 7.73 17.79 -18.13
C HIS A 441 8.64 16.99 -19.07
N ILE A 442 9.43 17.70 -19.86
CA ILE A 442 10.54 17.18 -20.65
C ILE A 442 11.79 17.17 -19.77
N THR A 443 12.00 16.06 -19.08
CA THR A 443 13.05 15.91 -18.05
C THR A 443 14.47 15.95 -18.59
N ARG A 444 14.66 15.72 -19.90
CA ARG A 444 15.97 15.71 -20.56
C ARG A 444 15.83 16.23 -21.99
N ALA A 445 16.25 17.46 -22.24
CA ALA A 445 16.16 18.13 -23.52
C ALA A 445 16.77 17.32 -24.67
N LYS A 446 17.93 16.69 -24.44
CA LYS A 446 18.62 15.85 -25.44
C LYS A 446 17.80 14.65 -25.93
N SER A 447 16.79 14.21 -25.17
CA SER A 447 15.92 13.09 -25.57
C SER A 447 15.06 13.43 -26.78
N LEU A 448 14.75 14.71 -27.03
CA LEU A 448 14.02 15.15 -28.22
C LEU A 448 14.83 14.92 -29.51
N LEU A 449 16.17 14.93 -29.41
CA LEU A 449 17.07 14.70 -30.54
C LEU A 449 17.46 13.22 -30.69
N SER A 450 17.00 12.35 -29.77
CA SER A 450 17.38 10.93 -29.78
C SER A 450 16.73 10.20 -30.95
N ARG A 451 17.56 9.72 -31.89
CA ARG A 451 17.11 8.88 -33.01
C ARG A 451 16.32 7.66 -32.51
N HIS A 452 16.78 7.02 -31.44
CA HIS A 452 16.08 5.86 -30.88
C HIS A 452 14.69 6.23 -30.37
N GLN A 453 14.57 7.36 -29.65
CA GLN A 453 13.29 7.84 -29.14
C GLN A 453 12.33 8.18 -30.29
N MET A 454 12.81 8.86 -31.33
CA MET A 454 12.00 9.22 -32.50
C MET A 454 11.50 8.00 -33.29
N ILE A 455 12.31 6.94 -33.39
CA ILE A 455 11.89 5.69 -34.04
C ILE A 455 10.88 4.95 -33.15
N LYS A 456 11.11 4.93 -31.84
CA LYS A 456 10.25 4.26 -30.89
C LYS A 456 8.88 4.96 -30.79
N HIS A 457 8.87 6.19 -30.31
CA HIS A 457 7.68 6.90 -29.83
C HIS A 457 7.69 8.36 -30.32
N PRO A 458 7.32 8.59 -31.59
CA PRO A 458 7.49 9.89 -32.26
C PRO A 458 6.44 10.92 -31.83
N ALA A 459 5.36 10.50 -31.17
CA ALA A 459 4.29 11.35 -30.67
C ALA A 459 4.33 11.56 -29.15
N VAL A 460 5.46 11.25 -28.48
CA VAL A 460 5.61 11.38 -27.02
C VAL A 460 5.20 12.76 -26.46
N VAL A 461 5.49 13.86 -27.16
CA VAL A 461 5.06 15.20 -26.71
C VAL A 461 3.54 15.36 -26.78
N LEU A 462 2.91 14.81 -27.83
CA LEU A 462 1.45 14.79 -27.97
C LEU A 462 0.80 13.89 -26.91
N HIS A 463 1.42 12.75 -26.59
CA HIS A 463 0.99 11.84 -25.52
C HIS A 463 0.87 12.56 -24.18
N GLU A 464 1.94 13.24 -23.75
CA GLU A 464 1.94 13.96 -22.48
C GLU A 464 0.96 15.14 -22.48
N LEU A 465 0.83 15.83 -23.61
CA LEU A 465 -0.17 16.88 -23.78
C LEU A 465 -1.60 16.33 -23.74
N ALA A 466 -1.84 15.10 -24.23
CA ALA A 466 -3.13 14.44 -24.12
C ALA A 466 -3.49 14.15 -22.65
N HIS A 467 -2.55 13.69 -21.83
CA HIS A 467 -2.77 13.57 -20.38
C HIS A 467 -3.12 14.91 -19.74
N ALA A 468 -2.39 15.97 -20.07
CA ALA A 468 -2.64 17.31 -19.56
C ALA A 468 -4.02 17.85 -19.99
N TYR A 469 -4.43 17.57 -21.23
CA TYR A 469 -5.74 17.96 -21.77
C TYR A 469 -6.88 17.20 -21.08
N HIS A 470 -6.72 15.88 -20.92
CA HIS A 470 -7.67 15.02 -20.23
C HIS A 470 -7.90 15.50 -18.79
N ASP A 471 -6.83 15.71 -18.02
CA ASP A 471 -6.91 16.21 -16.64
C ASP A 471 -7.60 17.57 -16.55
N ARG A 472 -7.29 18.52 -17.45
CA ARG A 472 -7.76 19.90 -17.35
C ARG A 472 -9.21 20.09 -17.79
N TYR A 473 -9.65 19.42 -18.85
CA TYR A 473 -10.93 19.72 -19.50
C TYR A 473 -12.02 18.68 -19.25
N TYR A 474 -11.65 17.46 -18.86
CA TYR A 474 -12.60 16.38 -18.61
C TYR A 474 -12.45 15.75 -17.22
N GLY A 475 -11.23 15.78 -16.67
CA GLY A 475 -10.88 15.03 -15.45
C GLY A 475 -10.62 13.56 -15.77
N PHE A 476 -9.71 12.92 -15.02
CA PHE A 476 -9.36 11.51 -15.23
C PHE A 476 -10.49 10.52 -14.89
N ASP A 477 -11.57 10.99 -14.31
CA ASP A 477 -12.80 10.25 -14.03
C ASP A 477 -13.91 10.50 -15.07
N ASP A 478 -13.61 11.11 -16.24
CA ASP A 478 -14.57 11.26 -17.32
C ASP A 478 -15.19 9.91 -17.69
N LYS A 479 -16.50 9.82 -17.48
CA LYS A 479 -17.24 8.58 -17.60
C LYS A 479 -17.21 8.02 -19.03
N ARG A 480 -17.17 8.86 -20.06
CA ARG A 480 -17.18 8.41 -21.46
C ARG A 480 -15.88 7.68 -21.79
N ILE A 481 -14.75 8.26 -21.37
CA ILE A 481 -13.41 7.66 -21.55
C ILE A 481 -13.29 6.39 -20.71
N LEU A 482 -13.75 6.41 -19.45
CA LEU A 482 -13.72 5.24 -18.58
C LEU A 482 -14.59 4.09 -19.10
N ASP A 483 -15.78 4.38 -19.60
CA ASP A 483 -16.69 3.39 -20.18
C ASP A 483 -16.10 2.79 -21.47
N ALA A 484 -15.54 3.61 -22.35
CA ALA A 484 -14.86 3.14 -23.57
C ALA A 484 -13.68 2.22 -23.23
N TYR A 485 -12.84 2.64 -22.28
CA TYR A 485 -11.73 1.82 -21.76
C TYR A 485 -12.21 0.47 -21.21
N ASN A 486 -13.26 0.47 -20.38
CA ASN A 486 -13.79 -0.76 -19.80
C ASN A 486 -14.33 -1.71 -20.87
N LYS A 487 -15.04 -1.19 -21.89
CA LYS A 487 -15.51 -1.97 -23.04
C LYS A 487 -14.35 -2.59 -23.82
N ALA A 488 -13.33 -1.80 -24.15
CA ALA A 488 -12.16 -2.30 -24.87
C ALA A 488 -11.39 -3.37 -24.07
N LYS A 489 -11.29 -3.19 -22.75
CA LYS A 489 -10.67 -4.16 -21.84
C LYS A 489 -11.48 -5.45 -21.74
N GLU A 490 -12.81 -5.37 -21.60
CA GLU A 490 -13.69 -6.53 -21.54
C GLU A 490 -13.66 -7.32 -22.86
N ALA A 491 -13.66 -6.61 -24.00
CA ALA A 491 -13.54 -7.22 -25.32
C ALA A 491 -12.15 -7.83 -25.58
N GLY A 492 -11.14 -7.52 -24.75
CA GLY A 492 -9.79 -8.08 -24.85
C GLY A 492 -9.01 -7.63 -26.09
N ILE A 493 -9.49 -6.62 -26.82
CA ILE A 493 -8.94 -6.20 -28.12
C ILE A 493 -7.48 -5.71 -28.02
N TYR A 494 -7.05 -5.30 -26.83
CA TYR A 494 -5.70 -4.80 -26.57
C TYR A 494 -4.77 -5.77 -25.84
N GLU A 495 -5.22 -6.99 -25.52
CA GLU A 495 -4.41 -7.95 -24.74
C GLU A 495 -3.20 -8.48 -25.52
N LYS A 496 -3.22 -8.41 -26.86
CA LYS A 496 -2.11 -8.86 -27.72
C LYS A 496 -2.03 -8.14 -29.06
N THR A 497 -1.48 -6.93 -29.08
CA THR A 497 -1.29 -6.09 -30.27
C THR A 497 0.18 -6.01 -30.68
N LEU A 498 0.47 -5.47 -31.88
CA LEU A 498 1.85 -5.26 -32.32
C LEU A 498 2.46 -4.06 -31.57
N LEU A 499 3.71 -4.21 -31.15
CA LEU A 499 4.60 -3.12 -30.76
C LEU A 499 5.31 -2.59 -32.01
N TYR A 500 5.84 -1.36 -32.00
CA TYR A 500 6.67 -0.77 -33.08
C TYR A 500 7.85 -1.65 -33.54
N THR A 501 8.24 -2.63 -32.72
CA THR A 501 9.27 -3.64 -33.04
C THR A 501 8.76 -4.82 -33.87
N GLY A 502 7.45 -4.89 -34.16
CA GLY A 502 6.77 -6.03 -34.79
C GLY A 502 6.43 -7.17 -33.83
N LYS A 503 6.82 -7.10 -32.55
CA LYS A 503 6.49 -8.11 -31.54
C LYS A 503 5.04 -7.96 -31.07
N ARG A 504 4.34 -9.07 -30.84
CA ARG A 504 3.02 -9.04 -30.19
C ARG A 504 3.15 -9.00 -28.68
N VAL A 505 2.59 -7.97 -28.06
CA VAL A 505 2.63 -7.69 -26.62
C VAL A 505 1.27 -7.19 -26.15
N ARG A 506 1.07 -7.13 -24.84
CA ARG A 506 -0.08 -6.44 -24.26
C ARG A 506 0.05 -4.93 -24.46
N HIS A 507 -0.97 -4.29 -25.02
CA HIS A 507 -0.92 -2.85 -25.32
C HIS A 507 -0.81 -2.02 -24.05
N TYR A 508 -0.07 -0.91 -24.12
CA TYR A 508 0.12 0.01 -23.01
C TYR A 508 -1.18 0.70 -22.54
N ALA A 509 -2.07 1.05 -23.47
CA ALA A 509 -3.46 1.49 -23.25
C ALA A 509 -4.26 0.68 -22.22
N LEU A 510 -3.93 -0.60 -21.97
CA LEU A 510 -4.58 -1.40 -20.92
C LEU A 510 -4.02 -1.15 -19.52
N THR A 511 -3.23 -0.11 -19.30
CA THR A 511 -2.75 0.30 -17.98
C THR A 511 -3.86 0.95 -17.18
N ASP A 512 -4.50 1.98 -17.74
CA ASP A 512 -5.69 2.64 -17.21
C ASP A 512 -6.36 3.47 -18.33
N GLN A 513 -7.45 4.15 -18.00
CA GLN A 513 -8.20 4.97 -18.95
C GLN A 513 -7.44 6.23 -19.40
N MET A 514 -6.45 6.69 -18.64
CA MET A 514 -5.63 7.85 -19.01
C MET A 514 -4.66 7.47 -20.14
N GLU A 515 -3.99 6.32 -19.99
CA GLU A 515 -3.11 5.75 -21.01
C GLU A 515 -3.91 5.33 -22.26
N TYR A 516 -5.09 4.76 -22.08
CA TYR A 516 -6.01 4.48 -23.18
C TYR A 516 -6.34 5.71 -24.02
N PHE A 517 -6.65 6.83 -23.36
CA PHE A 517 -6.92 8.10 -24.03
C PHE A 517 -5.68 8.67 -24.74
N ALA A 518 -4.51 8.65 -24.09
CA ALA A 518 -3.28 9.21 -24.66
C ALA A 518 -2.78 8.41 -25.86
N GLU A 519 -2.70 7.08 -25.74
CA GLU A 519 -2.32 6.15 -26.82
C GLU A 519 -3.29 6.25 -28.02
N GLY A 520 -4.59 6.30 -27.74
CA GLY A 520 -5.61 6.52 -28.78
C GLY A 520 -5.43 7.87 -29.48
N THR A 521 -5.12 8.92 -28.74
CA THR A 521 -4.85 10.27 -29.28
C THR A 521 -3.64 10.27 -30.20
N GLU A 522 -2.57 9.52 -29.86
CA GLU A 522 -1.43 9.35 -30.75
C GLU A 522 -1.82 8.70 -32.07
N ALA A 523 -2.59 7.60 -32.03
CA ALA A 523 -3.05 6.92 -33.23
C ALA A 523 -4.01 7.80 -34.05
N TYR A 524 -4.87 8.58 -33.38
CA TYR A 524 -5.86 9.45 -34.02
C TYR A 524 -5.22 10.55 -34.87
N PHE A 525 -4.16 11.19 -34.37
CA PHE A 525 -3.51 12.31 -35.05
C PHE A 525 -2.21 11.96 -35.79
N TYR A 526 -1.50 10.92 -35.35
CA TYR A 526 -0.14 10.64 -35.84
C TYR A 526 0.16 9.12 -35.83
N ARG A 527 1.38 8.75 -35.41
CA ARG A 527 1.85 7.38 -35.31
C ARG A 527 2.03 6.98 -33.84
N ASN A 528 1.23 6.02 -33.38
CA ASN A 528 1.42 5.38 -32.08
C ASN A 528 2.58 4.37 -32.12
N ASP A 529 3.14 4.00 -30.96
CA ASP A 529 4.18 2.96 -30.85
C ASP A 529 3.62 1.55 -30.58
N PHE A 530 2.31 1.43 -30.35
CA PHE A 530 1.55 0.18 -30.37
C PHE A 530 0.45 0.22 -31.44
N TYR A 531 0.10 -0.96 -31.99
CA TYR A 531 -1.05 -1.09 -32.87
C TYR A 531 -2.35 -0.92 -32.07
N PRO A 532 -3.30 -0.08 -32.50
CA PRO A 532 -3.37 0.59 -33.81
C PRO A 532 -2.37 1.75 -33.93
N PHE A 533 -1.57 1.72 -34.99
CA PHE A 533 -0.48 2.68 -35.22
C PHE A 533 -0.98 3.98 -35.81
N CYS A 534 -2.12 3.99 -36.51
CA CYS A 534 -2.69 5.18 -37.13
C CYS A 534 -4.22 5.19 -37.05
N ARG A 535 -4.84 6.30 -37.43
CA ARG A 535 -6.28 6.55 -37.26
C ARG A 535 -7.16 5.52 -37.96
N ALA A 536 -6.80 5.11 -39.18
CA ALA A 536 -7.56 4.11 -39.93
C ALA A 536 -7.60 2.78 -39.19
N GLU A 537 -6.45 2.33 -38.68
CA GLU A 537 -6.35 1.11 -37.87
C GLU A 537 -7.10 1.27 -36.55
N LEU A 538 -7.07 2.46 -35.94
CA LEU A 538 -7.82 2.72 -34.72
C LEU A 538 -9.33 2.59 -34.97
N LYS A 539 -9.83 3.13 -36.08
CA LYS A 539 -11.25 3.01 -36.45
C LYS A 539 -11.68 1.56 -36.66
N GLU A 540 -10.84 0.73 -37.25
CA GLU A 540 -11.13 -0.69 -37.45
C GLU A 540 -11.04 -1.50 -36.15
N HIS A 541 -10.02 -1.24 -35.34
CA HIS A 541 -9.70 -2.05 -34.17
C HIS A 541 -10.48 -1.66 -32.92
N ASP A 542 -10.65 -0.35 -32.69
CA ASP A 542 -11.44 0.22 -31.60
C ASP A 542 -12.29 1.41 -32.10
N PRO A 543 -13.39 1.13 -32.82
CA PRO A 543 -14.27 2.19 -33.33
C PRO A 543 -14.89 3.03 -32.20
N VAL A 544 -15.07 2.46 -31.00
CA VAL A 544 -15.62 3.17 -29.85
C VAL A 544 -14.66 4.27 -29.40
N LEU A 545 -13.36 3.97 -29.29
CA LEU A 545 -12.35 4.99 -28.99
C LEU A 545 -12.21 5.99 -30.14
N HIS A 546 -12.17 5.51 -31.38
CA HIS A 546 -12.06 6.37 -32.55
C HIS A 546 -13.15 7.46 -32.55
N ASP A 547 -14.42 7.04 -32.41
CA ASP A 547 -15.55 7.96 -32.50
C ASP A 547 -15.58 8.91 -31.30
N LEU A 548 -15.25 8.42 -30.10
CA LEU A 548 -15.10 9.28 -28.92
C LEU A 548 -13.98 10.32 -29.08
N LEU A 549 -12.85 9.94 -29.68
CA LEU A 549 -11.77 10.87 -29.97
C LEU A 549 -12.16 11.88 -31.05
N GLU A 550 -12.97 11.50 -32.03
CA GLU A 550 -13.53 12.45 -33.01
C GLU A 550 -14.46 13.47 -32.35
N GLU A 551 -15.27 13.06 -31.37
CA GLU A 551 -16.09 13.99 -30.58
C GLU A 551 -15.24 14.95 -29.73
N ILE A 552 -14.14 14.46 -29.14
CA ILE A 552 -13.29 15.26 -28.25
C ILE A 552 -12.37 16.20 -29.03
N TRP A 553 -11.71 15.66 -30.05
CA TRP A 553 -10.66 16.32 -30.80
C TRP A 553 -11.17 17.06 -32.05
N GLY A 554 -12.36 16.71 -32.52
CA GLY A 554 -12.93 17.17 -33.77
C GLY A 554 -12.52 16.30 -34.97
N PRO A 555 -13.29 16.36 -36.07
CA PRO A 555 -13.04 15.56 -37.26
C PRO A 555 -11.78 16.03 -38.01
N LEU A 556 -10.98 15.07 -38.46
CA LEU A 556 -9.84 15.29 -39.37
C LEU A 556 -10.31 14.91 -40.77
N ASN A 557 -10.71 15.90 -41.56
CA ASN A 557 -11.28 15.74 -42.90
C ASN A 557 -10.28 15.19 -43.91
#